data_AF-O73975-F1
#
_entry.id   AF-O73975-F1
#
_cell.length_a   1.000
_cell.length_b   1.000
_cell.length_c   1.000
_cell.angle_alpha   90.00
_cell.angle_beta   90.00
_cell.angle_gamma   90.00
#
_symmetry.space_group_name_H-M   'P 1'
#
loop_
_entity.id
_entity.type
_entity.pdbx_description
1 polymer ?
#
loop_
_entity_poly.entity_id
_entity_poly.type
_entity_poly.pdbx_seq_one_letter_code
_entity_poly.pdbx_strand_id
1 'polypeptide(L)'
;MILEVAEQGASLQIKEAKRVAFVKIYIPRGLFLKYNIEGKELVEIPWYDLERVLKRSKGSDILILKKENKSVLEVTFEGAAIRTFKLPLLSPQKAPE
;
A
#
# COMPACT_ATOMS: atom_id res chain seq x y z
N MET A 1 -4.29 -7.28 -3.56
CA MET A 1 -3.87 -7.13 -2.15
C MET A 1 -4.72 -6.04 -1.54
N ILE A 2 -5.15 -6.20 -0.29
CA ILE A 2 -5.95 -5.21 0.42
C ILE A 2 -5.03 -4.52 1.43
N LEU A 3 -4.95 -3.20 1.36
CA LEU A 3 -4.27 -2.35 2.34
C LEU A 3 -5.35 -1.59 3.12
N GLU A 4 -5.49 -1.92 4.39
CA GLU A 4 -6.34 -1.18 5.33
C GLU A 4 -5.48 -0.12 6.04
N VAL A 5 -5.90 1.14 6.00
CA VAL A 5 -5.24 2.25 6.69
C VAL A 5 -6.19 2.89 7.68
N ALA A 6 -5.66 3.21 8.85
CA ALA A 6 -6.39 3.87 9.94
C ALA A 6 -5.41 4.65 10.80
N GLU A 7 -5.90 5.52 11.69
CA GLU A 7 -5.06 6.42 12.50
C GLU A 7 -3.95 5.71 13.29
N GLN A 8 -4.21 4.48 13.75
CA GLN A 8 -3.26 3.68 14.53
C GLN A 8 -2.19 2.99 13.68
N GLY A 9 -2.37 2.86 12.37
CA GLY A 9 -1.43 2.16 11.49
C GLY A 9 -2.10 1.47 10.31
N ALA A 10 -1.33 0.65 9.60
CA ALA A 10 -1.76 -0.02 8.37
C ALA A 10 -1.78 -1.55 8.53
N SER A 11 -2.75 -2.21 7.92
CA SER A 11 -2.79 -3.68 7.78
C SER A 11 -2.75 -4.09 6.32
N LEU A 12 -1.80 -4.96 5.97
CA LEU A 12 -1.68 -5.58 4.67
C LEU A 12 -2.34 -6.95 4.69
N GLN A 13 -3.24 -7.24 3.75
CA GLN A 13 -3.89 -8.53 3.61
C GLN A 13 -3.71 -9.06 2.19
N ILE A 14 -3.16 -10.26 2.07
CA ILE A 14 -3.01 -10.97 0.80
C ILE A 14 -3.96 -12.16 0.83
N LYS A 15 -5.00 -12.12 -0.01
CA LYS A 15 -5.92 -13.23 -0.23
C LYS A 15 -5.35 -14.13 -1.33
N GLU A 16 -4.90 -15.32 -0.97
CA GLU A 16 -4.51 -16.34 -1.94
C GLU A 16 -5.77 -17.03 -2.50
N ALA A 17 -5.86 -17.16 -3.84
CA ALA A 17 -7.03 -17.74 -4.52
C ALA A 17 -7.36 -19.18 -4.07
N LYS A 18 -6.33 -19.95 -3.68
CA LYS A 18 -6.48 -21.35 -3.25
C LYS A 18 -6.80 -21.52 -1.76
N ARG A 19 -6.88 -20.43 -0.98
CA ARG A 19 -7.21 -20.41 0.46
C ARG A 19 -6.32 -21.30 1.35
N VAL A 20 -5.09 -21.61 0.93
CA VAL A 20 -4.17 -22.45 1.72
C VAL A 20 -3.51 -21.64 2.84
N ALA A 21 -3.23 -20.36 2.60
CA ALA A 21 -2.73 -19.45 3.62
C ALA A 21 -3.37 -18.06 3.55
N PHE A 22 -3.54 -17.43 4.72
CA PHE A 22 -3.93 -16.03 4.86
C PHE A 22 -2.80 -15.27 5.55
N VAL A 23 -2.25 -14.28 4.87
CA VAL A 23 -1.21 -13.42 5.43
C VAL A 23 -1.83 -12.07 5.78
N LYS A 24 -1.78 -11.73 7.07
CA LYS A 24 -2.09 -10.39 7.59
C LYS A 24 -0.88 -9.83 8.32
N ILE A 25 -0.38 -8.70 7.85
CA ILE A 25 0.73 -7.98 8.46
C ILE A 25 0.18 -6.66 8.99
N TYR A 26 0.42 -6.36 10.25
CA TYR A 26 0.08 -5.08 10.85
C TYR A 26 1.34 -4.25 11.08
N ILE A 27 1.31 -2.98 10.68
CA ILE A 27 2.38 -2.02 10.84
C ILE A 27 1.83 -0.85 11.67
N PRO A 28 2.24 -0.70 12.93
CA PRO A 28 1.86 0.44 13.77
C PRO A 28 2.32 1.76 13.16
N ARG A 29 1.56 2.84 13.36
CA ARG A 29 1.91 4.20 12.86
C ARG A 29 3.33 4.64 13.23
N GLY A 30 3.82 4.21 14.40
CA GLY A 30 5.14 4.59 14.92
C GLY A 30 6.33 4.00 14.15
N LEU A 31 6.11 3.02 13.27
CA LEU A 31 7.16 2.45 12.42
C LEU A 31 7.34 3.20 11.10
N PHE A 32 6.44 4.14 10.77
CA PHE A 32 6.56 4.97 9.58
C PHE A 32 7.30 6.26 9.91
N LEU A 33 8.19 6.70 9.00
CA LEU A 33 8.82 8.02 9.10
C LEU A 33 7.79 9.16 9.04
N LYS A 34 6.75 8.98 8.23
CA LYS A 34 5.61 9.89 8.09
C LYS A 34 4.34 9.08 7.85
N TYR A 35 3.28 9.43 8.56
CA TYR A 35 1.97 8.78 8.44
C TYR A 35 0.87 9.83 8.52
N ASN A 36 0.14 10.04 7.43
CA ASN A 36 -0.95 11.01 7.36
C ASN A 36 -2.17 10.34 6.71
N ILE A 37 -3.19 10.05 7.51
CA ILE A 37 -4.39 9.33 7.11
C ILE A 37 -5.60 10.05 7.71
N GLU A 38 -6.60 10.33 6.86
CA GLU A 38 -7.86 10.96 7.25
C GLU A 38 -8.95 9.90 7.28
N GLY A 39 -9.23 9.37 8.48
CA GLY A 39 -10.21 8.32 8.68
C GLY A 39 -9.77 6.93 8.18
N LYS A 40 -10.64 5.94 8.37
CA LYS A 40 -10.37 4.57 7.99
C LYS A 40 -10.65 4.34 6.50
N GLU A 41 -9.72 3.73 5.79
CA GLU A 41 -9.88 3.40 4.38
C GLU A 41 -9.36 2.00 4.03
N LEU A 42 -10.06 1.32 3.10
CA LEU A 42 -9.59 0.11 2.44
C LEU A 42 -9.16 0.44 1.01
N VAL A 43 -7.93 0.07 0.68
CA VAL A 43 -7.32 0.29 -0.62
C VAL A 43 -6.98 -1.06 -1.25
N GLU A 44 -7.62 -1.37 -2.37
CA GLU A 44 -7.34 -2.57 -3.13
C GLU A 44 -6.31 -2.30 -4.22
N ILE A 45 -5.17 -2.97 -4.15
CA ILE A 45 -4.03 -2.77 -5.04
C ILE A 45 -3.81 -4.05 -5.85
N PRO A 46 -3.66 -3.98 -7.19
CA PRO A 46 -3.24 -5.12 -7.99
C PRO A 46 -1.87 -5.63 -7.51
N TRP A 47 -1.82 -6.87 -7.01
CA TRP A 47 -0.60 -7.42 -6.41
C TRP A 47 0.57 -7.47 -7.39
N TYR A 48 0.31 -7.95 -8.62
CA TYR A 48 1.34 -8.07 -9.66
C TYR A 48 1.95 -6.71 -10.05
N ASP A 49 1.14 -5.65 -10.12
CA ASP A 49 1.65 -4.32 -10.48
C ASP A 49 2.48 -3.73 -9.35
N LEU A 50 2.00 -3.87 -8.10
CA LEU A 50 2.76 -3.44 -6.93
C LEU A 50 4.08 -4.20 -6.82
N GLU A 51 4.06 -5.53 -6.93
CA GLU A 51 5.26 -6.37 -6.89
C GLU A 51 6.28 -5.93 -7.97
N ARG A 52 5.80 -5.68 -9.20
CA ARG A 52 6.65 -5.23 -10.31
C ARG A 52 7.31 -3.87 -10.03
N VAL A 53 6.60 -2.96 -9.36
CA VAL A 53 7.15 -1.65 -8.96
C VAL A 53 8.14 -1.82 -7.79
N LEU A 54 7.79 -2.59 -6.76
CA LEU A 54 8.64 -2.83 -5.58
C LEU A 54 9.97 -3.50 -5.94
N LYS A 55 10.01 -4.38 -6.95
CA LYS A 55 11.24 -4.99 -7.49
C LYS A 55 12.26 -3.98 -8.03
N ARG A 56 11.88 -2.72 -8.25
CA ARG A 56 12.77 -1.64 -8.73
C ARG A 56 13.41 -0.83 -7.59
N SER A 57 13.04 -1.10 -6.34
CA SER A 57 13.61 -0.47 -5.17
C SER A 57 15.02 -0.98 -4.87
N LYS A 58 15.81 -0.14 -4.21
CA LYS A 58 17.07 -0.50 -3.55
C LYS A 58 16.84 -0.52 -2.04
N GLY A 59 17.59 -1.32 -1.30
CA GLY A 59 17.42 -1.44 0.16
C GLY A 59 17.62 -0.14 0.95
N SER A 60 18.26 0.87 0.34
CA SER A 60 18.48 2.20 0.92
C SER A 60 17.39 3.23 0.57
N ASP A 61 16.42 2.88 -0.27
CA ASP A 61 15.38 3.82 -0.70
C ASP A 61 14.34 4.03 0.40
N ILE A 62 13.88 5.27 0.58
CA ILE A 62 12.66 5.57 1.32
C ILE A 62 11.48 5.30 0.39
N LEU A 63 10.58 4.40 0.80
CA LEU A 63 9.34 4.10 0.10
C LEU A 63 8.22 5.02 0.61
N ILE A 64 7.60 5.74 -0.32
CA ILE A 64 6.44 6.59 -0.05
C ILE A 64 5.25 6.06 -0.84
N LEU A 65 4.15 5.79 -0.13
CA LEU A 65 2.86 5.44 -0.72
C LEU A 65 1.90 6.60 -0.51
N LYS A 66 1.39 7.17 -1.60
CA LYS A 66 0.48 8.31 -1.54
C LYS A 66 -0.71 8.07 -2.45
N LYS A 67 -1.91 8.18 -1.90
CA LYS A 67 -3.13 8.15 -2.72
C LYS A 67 -3.30 9.51 -3.38
N GLU A 68 -3.21 9.55 -4.72
CA GLU A 68 -3.39 10.80 -5.48
C GLU A 68 -4.89 11.14 -5.58
N ASN A 69 -5.71 10.12 -5.81
CA ASN A 69 -7.17 10.20 -5.86
C ASN A 69 -7.79 8.83 -5.55
N LYS A 70 -9.11 8.67 -5.73
CA LYS A 70 -9.81 7.41 -5.44
C LYS A 70 -9.32 6.19 -6.24
N SER A 71 -8.68 6.41 -7.39
CA SER A 71 -8.35 5.37 -8.37
C SER A 71 -6.86 5.21 -8.64
N VAL A 72 -5.99 6.04 -8.04
CA VAL A 72 -4.55 6.02 -8.32
C VAL A 72 -3.75 6.05 -7.03
N LEU A 73 -2.83 5.10 -6.91
CA LEU A 73 -1.77 5.07 -5.90
C LEU A 73 -0.45 5.48 -6.52
N GLU A 74 0.14 6.53 -5.99
CA GLU A 74 1.49 6.94 -6.29
C GLU A 74 2.48 6.18 -5.39
N VAL A 75 3.49 5.58 -6.00
CA VAL A 75 4.59 4.86 -5.35
C VAL A 75 5.88 5.57 -5.70
N THR A 76 6.50 6.19 -4.71
CA THR A 76 7.75 6.94 -4.88
C THR A 76 8.88 6.27 -4.11
N PHE A 77 10.03 6.13 -4.77
CA PHE A 77 11.29 5.74 -4.14
C PHE A 77 12.20 6.96 -4.08
N GLU A 78 12.56 7.39 -2.88
CA GLU A 78 13.51 8.47 -2.64
C GLU A 78 14.85 7.87 -2.17
N GLY A 79 15.88 8.01 -3.00
CA GLY A 79 17.24 7.57 -2.71
C GLY A 79 18.23 8.46 -3.47
N ALA A 80 19.20 7.87 -4.18
CA ALA A 80 20.12 8.63 -5.03
C ALA A 80 19.41 9.40 -6.18
N ALA A 81 18.22 8.95 -6.58
CA ALA A 81 17.33 9.65 -7.49
C ALA A 81 15.88 9.39 -7.08
N ILE A 82 15.00 10.37 -7.32
CA ILE A 82 13.56 10.26 -7.05
C ILE A 82 12.89 9.57 -8.25
N ARG A 83 12.17 8.49 -7.99
CA ARG A 83 11.44 7.72 -9.01
C ARG A 83 10.00 7.51 -8.56
N THR A 84 9.06 7.94 -9.38
CA THR A 84 7.63 7.89 -9.07
C THR A 84 6.89 7.03 -10.10
N PHE A 85 6.05 6.13 -9.61
CA PHE A 85 5.20 5.25 -10.39
C PHE A 85 3.74 5.46 -10.00
N LYS A 86 2.85 5.46 -10.99
CA LYS A 86 1.40 5.55 -10.75
C LYS A 86 0.78 4.18 -11.01
N LEU A 87 0.12 3.64 -9.98
CA LEU A 87 -0.58 2.36 -10.03
C LEU A 87 -2.09 2.61 -10.03
N PRO A 88 -2.85 2.03 -10.97
CA PRO A 88 -4.29 2.04 -10.88
C PRO A 88 -4.74 1.19 -9.69
N LEU A 89 -5.63 1.74 -8.87
CA LEU A 89 -6.29 1.02 -7.80
C LEU A 89 -7.46 0.23 -8.35
N LEU A 90 -7.75 -0.90 -7.71
CA LEU A 90 -9.02 -1.59 -7.93
C LEU A 90 -10.12 -0.78 -7.24
N SER A 91 -11.31 -0.73 -7.84
CA SER A 91 -12.46 -0.06 -7.24
C SER A 91 -12.67 -0.59 -5.81
N PRO A 92 -12.78 0.30 -4.81
CA PRO A 92 -12.91 -0.15 -3.44
C PRO A 92 -14.21 -0.93 -3.26
N GLN A 93 -14.13 -2.17 -2.79
CA GLN A 93 -15.24 -2.73 -2.02
C GLN A 93 -15.38 -1.86 -0.78
N LYS A 94 -16.56 -1.26 -0.57
CA LYS A 94 -16.87 -0.53 0.66
C LYS A 94 -16.46 -1.39 1.86
N ALA A 95 -15.75 -0.81 2.82
CA ALA A 95 -15.58 -1.45 4.13
C ALA A 95 -16.99 -1.74 4.68
N PRO A 96 -17.27 -2.95 5.21
CA PRO A 96 -18.51 -3.17 5.94
C PRO A 96 -18.56 -2.20 7.12
N GLU A 97 -19.70 -1.54 7.29
CA GLU A 97 -20.02 -0.60 8.38
C GLU A 97 -19.91 -1.25 9.75
#